data_AF-A0A930V3J2-F1
#
_entry.id   AF-A0A930V3J2-F1
#
_cell.length_a   1.000
_cell.length_b   1.000
_cell.length_c   1.000
_cell.angle_alpha   90.00
_cell.angle_beta   90.00
_cell.angle_gamma   90.00
#
_symmetry.space_group_name_H-M   'P 1'
#
loop_
_entity.id
_entity.type
_entity.pdbx_description
1 polymer ?
#
loop_
_entity_poly.entity_id
_entity_poly.type
_entity_poly.pdbx_seq_one_letter_code
_entity_poly.pdbx_strand_id
1 'polypeptide(L)'
;MDLRIRLELLAAAAFDEACQPSVRGRQSRAKHRLLHLLHNLPNDQAAEAYKLIRLGAYVMEESSNILHGRSGMIDLPRVVVDEWRSIVEQLEALAPSARA
;
A
#
# COMPACT_ATOMS: atom_id res chain seq x y z
N MET A 1 -10.61 -1.51 7.86
CA MET A 1 -10.90 -0.18 7.26
C MET A 1 -9.70 0.75 7.36
N ASP A 2 -9.21 1.05 8.56
CA ASP A 2 -8.04 1.93 8.80
C ASP A 2 -6.80 1.58 7.95
N LEU A 3 -6.40 0.31 7.93
CA LEU A 3 -5.24 -0.18 7.15
C LEU A 3 -5.33 0.13 5.64
N ARG A 4 -6.54 0.08 5.06
CA ARG A 4 -6.73 0.36 3.64
C ARG A 4 -6.53 1.85 3.35
N ILE A 5 -7.10 2.71 4.18
CA ILE A 5 -6.96 4.17 4.03
C ILE A 5 -5.49 4.56 4.12
N ARG A 6 -4.75 3.99 5.09
CA ARG A 6 -3.30 4.18 5.24
C ARG A 6 -2.53 3.79 3.98
N LEU A 7 -2.83 2.61 3.39
CA LEU A 7 -2.22 2.19 2.13
C LEU A 7 -2.56 3.11 0.96
N GLU A 8 -3.80 3.60 0.86
CA GLU A 8 -4.22 4.53 -0.20
C GLU A 8 -3.49 5.88 -0.09
N LEU A 9 -3.34 6.41 1.13
CA LEU A 9 -2.58 7.63 1.39
C LEU A 9 -1.09 7.45 1.09
N LEU A 10 -0.48 6.38 1.59
CA LEU A 10 0.91 6.05 1.33
C LEU A 10 1.20 5.93 -0.17
N ALA A 11 0.32 5.25 -0.90
CA ALA A 11 0.47 5.08 -2.35
C ALA A 11 0.29 6.41 -3.10
N ALA A 12 -0.62 7.28 -2.65
CA ALA A 12 -0.79 8.60 -3.23
C ALA A 12 0.46 9.47 -3.02
N ALA A 13 0.98 9.52 -1.79
CA ALA A 13 2.20 10.27 -1.46
C ALA A 13 3.41 9.79 -2.26
N ALA A 14 3.64 8.48 -2.33
CA ALA A 14 4.73 7.91 -3.11
C ALA A 14 4.62 8.23 -4.60
N PHE A 15 3.41 8.24 -5.15
CA PHE A 15 3.17 8.65 -6.53
C PHE A 15 3.47 10.14 -6.75
N ASP A 16 2.99 11.00 -5.86
CA ASP A 16 3.19 12.45 -5.97
C ASP A 16 4.68 12.82 -5.88
N GLU A 17 5.41 12.17 -4.97
CA GLU A 17 6.86 12.33 -4.80
C GLU A 17 7.63 11.89 -6.07
N ALA A 18 7.30 10.71 -6.61
CA ALA A 18 8.01 10.15 -7.76
C ALA A 18 7.67 10.82 -9.10
N CYS A 19 6.45 11.35 -9.24
CA CYS A 19 5.95 11.83 -10.53
C CYS A 19 5.80 13.35 -10.64
N GLN A 20 5.93 14.12 -9.55
CA GLN A 20 5.76 15.58 -9.52
C GLN A 20 4.61 16.04 -10.42
N PRO A 21 3.35 15.66 -10.14
CA PRO A 21 2.28 15.64 -11.13
C PRO A 21 1.91 17.05 -11.60
N SER A 22 2.57 17.53 -12.65
CA SER A 22 2.19 18.72 -13.42
C SER A 22 0.96 18.46 -14.30
N VAL A 23 0.53 17.20 -14.42
CA VAL A 23 -0.60 16.78 -15.23
C VAL A 23 -1.55 15.94 -14.38
N ARG A 24 -2.79 16.43 -14.19
CA ARG A 24 -3.95 15.63 -13.74
C ARG A 24 -4.24 14.56 -14.79
N GLY A 25 -3.44 13.50 -14.84
CA GLY A 25 -3.45 12.53 -15.91
C GLY A 25 -3.40 11.10 -15.39
N ARG A 26 -4.56 10.44 -15.45
CA ARG A 26 -4.82 9.02 -15.12
C ARG A 26 -4.72 8.69 -13.63
N GLN A 27 -5.88 8.51 -13.01
CA GLN A 27 -5.98 7.83 -11.71
C GLN A 27 -5.51 6.38 -11.87
N SER A 28 -4.20 6.16 -11.74
CA SER A 28 -3.62 4.85 -11.48
C SER A 28 -4.37 4.25 -10.29
N ARG A 29 -4.80 2.97 -10.39
CA ARG A 29 -5.39 2.26 -9.24
C ARG A 29 -4.37 2.31 -8.10
N ALA A 30 -4.81 2.54 -6.86
CA ALA A 30 -3.92 2.65 -5.70
C ALA A 30 -2.87 1.52 -5.62
N LYS A 31 -3.22 0.32 -6.12
CA LYS A 31 -2.34 -0.87 -6.17
C LYS A 31 -1.10 -0.65 -7.03
N HIS A 32 -1.25 0.03 -8.17
CA HIS A 32 -0.13 0.35 -9.05
C HIS A 32 0.67 1.55 -8.51
N ARG A 33 0.04 2.43 -7.72
CA ARG A 33 0.73 3.55 -7.09
C ARG A 33 1.75 3.12 -6.04
N LEU A 34 1.51 2.00 -5.34
CA LEU A 34 2.48 1.45 -4.38
C LEU A 34 3.85 1.12 -5.00
N LEU A 35 3.92 0.85 -6.32
CA LEU A 35 5.21 0.62 -6.99
C LEU A 35 6.13 1.85 -6.96
N HIS A 36 5.57 3.05 -6.80
CA HIS A 36 6.35 4.28 -6.71
C HIS A 36 7.13 4.37 -5.40
N LEU A 37 6.83 3.54 -4.39
CA LEU A 37 7.68 3.41 -3.19
C LEU A 37 9.11 2.95 -3.54
N LEU A 38 9.32 2.30 -4.68
CA LEU A 38 10.64 1.87 -5.12
C LEU A 38 11.51 3.04 -5.64
N HIS A 39 10.91 4.19 -5.96
CA HIS A 39 11.60 5.26 -6.67
C HIS A 39 12.84 5.78 -5.93
N ASN A 40 12.77 5.88 -4.60
CA ASN A 40 13.83 6.43 -3.76
C ASN A 40 14.59 5.38 -2.94
N LEU A 41 14.33 4.09 -3.20
CA LEU A 41 14.97 3.02 -2.44
C LEU A 41 16.30 2.58 -3.06
N PRO A 42 17.32 2.32 -2.23
CA PRO A 42 18.55 1.66 -2.67
C PRO A 42 18.28 0.32 -3.38
N ASN A 43 19.06 0.00 -4.42
CA ASN A 43 18.89 -1.22 -5.21
C ASN A 43 18.98 -2.51 -4.38
N ASP A 44 19.79 -2.53 -3.32
CA ASP A 44 19.93 -3.65 -2.39
C ASP A 44 18.68 -3.87 -1.53
N GLN A 45 17.81 -2.88 -1.40
CA GLN A 45 16.52 -2.95 -0.69
C GLN A 45 15.33 -3.19 -1.64
N ALA A 46 15.52 -3.00 -2.95
CA ALA A 46 14.43 -3.04 -3.93
C ALA A 46 13.69 -4.38 -3.97
N ALA A 47 14.39 -5.50 -3.77
CA ALA A 47 13.77 -6.83 -3.81
C ALA A 47 12.80 -7.06 -2.62
N GLU A 48 13.22 -6.72 -1.40
CA GLU A 48 12.36 -6.86 -0.22
C GLU A 48 11.22 -5.84 -0.25
N ALA A 49 11.49 -4.62 -0.69
CA ALA A 49 10.47 -3.60 -0.88
C ALA A 49 9.41 -4.05 -1.91
N TYR A 50 9.82 -4.65 -3.03
CA TYR A 50 8.89 -5.17 -4.03
C TYR A 50 7.98 -6.27 -3.46
N LYS A 51 8.54 -7.17 -2.65
CA LYS A 51 7.78 -8.21 -1.94
C LYS A 51 6.76 -7.58 -0.99
N LEU A 52 7.15 -6.60 -0.18
CA LEU A 52 6.25 -5.87 0.72
C LEU A 52 5.14 -5.15 -0.06
N ILE A 53 5.46 -4.52 -1.19
CA ILE A 53 4.47 -3.85 -2.04
C ILE A 53 3.42 -4.84 -2.56
N ARG A 54 3.85 -6.06 -2.96
CA ARG A 54 2.91 -7.10 -3.38
C ARG A 54 1.97 -7.55 -2.25
N LEU A 55 2.49 -7.63 -1.02
CA LEU A 55 1.68 -7.95 0.15
C LEU A 55 0.69 -6.82 0.47
N GLY A 56 1.12 -5.55 0.45
CA GLY A 56 0.23 -4.40 0.63
C GLY A 56 -0.87 -4.34 -0.43
N ALA A 57 -0.52 -4.63 -1.69
CA ALA A 57 -1.49 -4.73 -2.78
C ALA A 57 -2.56 -5.80 -2.54
N TYR A 58 -2.17 -6.95 -1.97
CA TYR A 58 -3.10 -8.01 -1.55
C TYR A 58 -4.02 -7.52 -0.42
N VAL A 59 -3.48 -6.87 0.62
CA VAL A 59 -4.27 -6.30 1.72
C VAL A 59 -5.34 -5.33 1.21
N MET A 60 -5.01 -4.48 0.24
CA MET A 60 -6.01 -3.57 -0.34
C MET A 60 -7.09 -4.31 -1.13
N GLU A 61 -6.72 -5.36 -1.86
CA GLU A 61 -7.63 -6.16 -2.67
C GLU A 61 -8.63 -6.90 -1.79
N GLU A 62 -8.14 -7.57 -0.74
CA GLU A 62 -9.00 -8.24 0.23
C GLU A 62 -9.86 -7.27 1.02
N SER A 63 -9.30 -6.13 1.44
CA SER A 63 -10.10 -5.06 2.04
C SER A 63 -11.21 -4.58 1.11
N SER A 64 -10.96 -4.55 -0.21
CA SER A 64 -11.99 -4.23 -1.21
C SER A 64 -13.05 -5.33 -1.31
N ASN A 65 -12.65 -6.60 -1.30
CA ASN A 65 -13.58 -7.73 -1.31
C ASN A 65 -14.50 -7.71 -0.10
N ILE A 66 -13.97 -7.43 1.08
CA ILE A 66 -14.74 -7.29 2.33
C ILE A 66 -15.76 -6.16 2.22
N LEU A 67 -15.34 -4.97 1.74
CA LEU A 67 -16.23 -3.81 1.65
C LEU A 67 -17.35 -3.97 0.63
N HIS A 68 -17.12 -4.73 -0.42
CA HIS A 68 -18.14 -5.03 -1.41
C HIS A 68 -18.95 -6.29 -1.08
N GLY A 69 -18.79 -6.85 0.13
CA GLY A 69 -19.52 -8.04 0.57
C GLY A 69 -19.17 -9.32 -0.20
N ARG A 70 -18.04 -9.32 -0.94
CA ARG A 70 -17.53 -10.51 -1.63
C ARG A 70 -16.81 -11.47 -0.69
N SER A 71 -16.42 -10.98 0.49
CA SER A 71 -15.79 -11.74 1.58
C SER A 71 -16.29 -11.21 2.93
N GLY A 72 -16.38 -12.06 3.95
CA GLY A 72 -16.80 -11.69 5.30
C GLY A 72 -15.63 -11.25 6.18
N MET A 73 -15.77 -10.14 6.91
CA MET A 73 -14.77 -9.73 7.92
C MET A 73 -14.81 -10.63 9.17
N ILE A 74 -15.96 -11.27 9.43
CA ILE A 74 -16.14 -12.25 10.52
C ILE A 74 -15.24 -13.48 10.31
N ASP A 75 -14.91 -13.79 9.06
CA ASP A 75 -14.12 -14.96 8.70
C ASP A 75 -12.62 -14.69 8.76
N LEU A 76 -12.17 -13.45 9.00
CA LEU A 76 -10.75 -13.14 9.11
C LEU A 76 -10.23 -13.48 10.51
N PRO A 77 -9.28 -14.45 10.62
CA PRO A 77 -8.61 -14.70 11.89
C PRO A 77 -7.86 -13.46 12.35
N ARG A 78 -7.82 -13.22 13.67
CA ARG A 78 -7.10 -12.08 14.25
C ARG A 78 -5.63 -12.02 13.82
N VAL A 79 -4.98 -13.18 13.69
CA VAL A 79 -3.59 -13.29 13.21
C VAL A 79 -3.42 -12.67 11.81
N VAL A 80 -4.39 -12.84 10.91
CA VAL A 80 -4.34 -12.24 9.57
C VAL A 80 -4.45 -10.72 9.64
N VAL A 81 -5.30 -10.21 10.52
CA VAL A 81 -5.44 -8.75 10.74
C VAL A 81 -4.13 -8.16 11.31
N ASP A 82 -3.47 -8.88 12.21
CA ASP A 82 -2.19 -8.46 12.80
C ASP A 82 -1.05 -8.51 11.77
N GLU A 83 -1.02 -9.52 10.90
CA GLU A 83 -0.10 -9.60 9.76
C GLU A 83 -0.31 -8.44 8.78
N TRP A 84 -1.56 -8.14 8.43
CA TRP A 84 -1.87 -7.01 7.56
C TRP A 84 -1.41 -5.69 8.16
N ARG A 85 -1.61 -5.51 9.47
CA ARG A 85 -1.10 -4.34 10.19
C ARG A 85 0.42 -4.24 10.09
N SER A 86 1.14 -5.33 10.34
CA SER A 86 2.59 -5.36 10.24
C SER A 86 3.09 -5.03 8.82
N ILE A 87 2.43 -5.53 7.78
CA ILE A 87 2.75 -5.20 6.39
C ILE A 87 2.60 -3.70 6.12
N VAL A 88 1.51 -3.08 6.59
CA VAL A 88 1.28 -1.64 6.43
C VAL A 88 2.35 -0.84 7.16
N GLU A 89 2.68 -1.19 8.40
CA GLU A 89 3.72 -0.51 9.19
C GLU A 89 5.10 -0.60 8.54
N GLN A 90 5.44 -1.77 7.97
CA GLN A 90 6.69 -1.96 7.22
C GLN A 90 6.71 -1.12 5.94
N LEU A 91 5.61 -1.07 5.19
CA LEU A 91 5.50 -0.23 3.99
C LEU A 91 5.63 1.26 4.31
N GLU A 92 5.02 1.72 5.41
CA GLU A 92 5.17 3.10 5.88
C GLU A 92 6.60 3.41 6.35
N ALA A 93 7.34 2.41 6.85
CA ALA A 93 8.74 2.59 7.22
C ALA A 93 9.66 2.73 6.00
N LEU A 94 9.27 2.20 4.84
CA LEU A 94 10.02 2.35 3.58
C LEU A 94 9.91 3.76 2.98
N ALA A 95 8.86 4.52 3.30
CA ALA A 95 8.66 5.88 2.82
C ALA A 95 8.32 6.84 3.98
N PRO A 96 9.31 7.20 4.82
CA PRO A 96 9.10 8.09 5.96
C PRO A 96 8.65 9.50 5.54
N SER A 97 8.93 9.93 4.31
CA SER A 97 8.45 11.19 3.71
C SER A 97 6.94 11.25 3.57
N ALA A 98 6.26 10.11 3.45
CA ALA A 98 4.82 10.01 3.25
C ALA A 98 3.99 10.09 4.55
N ARG A 99 4.62 10.30 5.71
CA ARG A 99 3.97 10.40 7.03
C ARG A 99 3.51 11.82 7.42
N ALA A 100 3.72 12.81 6.55
CA ALA A 100 3.45 14.23 6.82
C ALA A 100 1.96 14.60 6.65
#